data_AF-A0A383EX16-F1
#
_entry.id   AF-A0A383EX16-F1
#
_cell.length_a   1.000
_cell.length_b   1.000
_cell.length_c   1.000
_cell.angle_alpha   90.00
_cell.angle_beta   90.00
_cell.angle_gamma   90.00
#
_symmetry.space_group_name_H-M   'P 1'
#
loop_
_entity.id
_entity.type
_entity.pdbx_description
1 polymer ?
#
loop_
_entity_poly.entity_id
_entity_poly.type
_entity_poly.pdbx_seq_one_letter_code
_entity_poly.pdbx_strand_id
1 'polypeptide(L)'
;MGYIIDFNTQTMKKNLYIGVMSGTSMDGIDTVLMSINEKSYRLKAQLNTKFPSKMRNRLINISRNEQKVSLKELISLDHELGTLYSQSVNKLIGNNKIPKKRIVATGLHGQTIHHQTKKNSSGSLQIGNPFIVAEKTQLITISNFRNADIASGGQGAPLAPIFHSRFFGS
;
A
#
# COMPACT_ATOMS: atom_id res chain seq x y z
N MET A 1 0.54 -28.93 -16.58
CA MET A 1 1.86 -28.46 -16.14
C MET A 1 1.86 -28.51 -14.61
N GLY A 2 2.46 -29.55 -14.02
CA GLY A 2 2.34 -29.83 -12.59
C GLY A 2 3.21 -28.90 -11.74
N TYR A 3 2.67 -28.43 -10.62
CA TYR A 3 3.46 -27.77 -9.57
C TYR A 3 4.23 -28.85 -8.81
N ILE A 4 5.53 -28.94 -9.03
CA ILE A 4 6.44 -29.67 -8.14
C ILE A 4 6.68 -28.75 -6.95
N ILE A 5 6.11 -29.11 -5.79
CA ILE A 5 6.46 -28.49 -4.51
C ILE A 5 7.71 -29.22 -4.01
N ASP A 6 8.85 -28.56 -4.17
CA ASP A 6 10.12 -29.02 -3.60
C ASP A 6 10.11 -28.80 -2.08
N PHE A 7 10.13 -29.89 -1.31
CA PHE A 7 10.12 -29.89 0.15
C PHE A 7 11.52 -29.77 0.78
N ASN A 8 12.58 -29.58 -0.01
CA ASN A 8 13.95 -29.61 0.49
C ASN A 8 14.70 -28.28 0.33
N THR A 9 14.30 -27.27 1.09
CA THR A 9 15.18 -26.15 1.44
C THR A 9 15.00 -25.80 2.91
N GLN A 10 16.09 -25.54 3.64
CA GLN A 10 16.01 -24.75 4.88
C GLN A 10 15.13 -23.54 4.58
N THR A 11 13.91 -23.54 5.12
CA THR A 11 12.89 -22.58 4.75
C THR A 11 13.37 -21.22 5.23
N MET A 12 13.85 -20.42 4.28
CA MET A 12 14.25 -19.04 4.54
C MET A 12 13.07 -18.34 5.22
N LYS A 13 13.20 -18.04 6.51
CA LYS A 13 12.11 -17.46 7.32
C LYS A 13 11.60 -16.20 6.64
N LYS A 14 10.37 -16.26 6.12
CA LYS A 14 9.68 -15.09 5.55
C LYS A 14 9.30 -14.16 6.70
N ASN A 15 9.98 -13.04 6.80
CA ASN A 15 9.76 -12.06 7.86
C ASN A 15 9.86 -10.62 7.38
N LEU A 16 9.92 -10.41 6.07
CA LEU A 16 9.96 -9.08 5.48
C LEU A 16 8.57 -8.68 4.97
N TYR A 17 8.19 -7.44 5.21
CA TYR A 17 6.94 -6.84 4.74
C TYR A 17 7.26 -5.53 4.05
N ILE A 18 6.54 -5.23 2.99
CA ILE A 18 6.64 -3.93 2.31
C ILE A 18 5.42 -3.10 2.68
N GLY A 19 5.60 -1.87 3.13
CA GLY A 19 4.53 -0.89 3.31
C GLY A 19 4.59 0.15 2.20
N VAL A 20 3.45 0.46 1.59
CA VAL A 20 3.33 1.49 0.54
C VAL A 20 2.22 2.46 0.91
N MET A 21 2.56 3.75 0.99
CA MET A 21 1.63 4.82 1.31
C MET A 21 1.91 6.07 0.48
N SER A 22 0.86 6.80 0.13
CA SER A 22 0.99 8.19 -0.29
C SER A 22 0.04 9.07 0.53
N GLY A 23 0.60 10.14 1.11
CA GLY A 23 -0.15 11.08 1.93
C GLY A 23 -1.09 11.96 1.10
N THR A 24 -1.99 12.66 1.77
CA THR A 24 -2.90 13.62 1.13
C THR A 24 -2.20 14.88 0.62
N SER A 25 -0.95 15.13 1.05
CA SER A 25 -0.11 16.20 0.49
C SER A 25 0.41 15.89 -0.92
N MET A 26 0.32 14.63 -1.36
CA MET A 26 0.74 14.17 -2.68
C MET A 26 2.18 14.55 -3.05
N ASP A 27 3.07 14.58 -2.06
CA ASP A 27 4.49 14.90 -2.25
C ASP A 27 5.27 13.71 -2.82
N GLY A 28 4.77 12.49 -2.60
CA GLY A 28 5.33 11.28 -3.15
C GLY A 28 4.69 10.02 -2.58
N ILE A 29 5.34 8.91 -2.91
CA ILE A 29 5.02 7.56 -2.48
C ILE A 29 6.13 7.10 -1.55
N ASP A 30 5.79 6.84 -0.31
CA ASP A 30 6.68 6.22 0.67
C ASP A 30 6.55 4.71 0.58
N THR A 31 7.67 4.06 0.28
CA THR A 31 7.79 2.60 0.21
C THR A 31 8.82 2.16 1.23
N VAL A 32 8.43 1.35 2.21
CA VAL A 32 9.30 0.88 3.28
C VAL A 32 9.39 -0.63 3.29
N LEU A 33 10.56 -1.16 3.66
CA LEU A 33 10.79 -2.57 3.93
C LEU A 33 10.98 -2.75 5.43
N MET A 34 10.10 -3.52 6.05
CA MET A 34 10.13 -3.82 7.47
C MET A 34 10.48 -5.29 7.68
N SER A 35 11.35 -5.58 8.64
CA SER A 35 11.48 -6.92 9.21
C SER A 35 10.60 -7.00 10.45
N ILE A 36 9.65 -7.93 10.45
CA ILE A 36 8.69 -8.13 11.53
C ILE A 36 8.81 -9.57 12.03
N ASN A 37 9.09 -9.71 13.32
CA ASN A 37 9.05 -10.97 14.06
C ASN A 37 8.23 -10.75 15.33
N GLU A 38 7.87 -11.82 16.05
CA GLU A 38 7.03 -11.78 17.26
C GLU A 38 7.41 -10.70 18.29
N LYS A 39 8.72 -10.46 18.47
CA LYS A 39 9.26 -9.52 19.46
C LYS A 39 10.02 -8.34 18.86
N SER A 40 10.05 -8.18 17.54
CA SER A 40 10.86 -7.12 16.93
C SER A 40 10.30 -6.61 15.62
N TYR A 41 10.44 -5.31 15.44
CA TYR A 41 10.11 -4.62 14.22
C TYR A 41 11.27 -3.70 13.84
N ARG A 42 11.82 -3.85 12.64
CA ARG A 42 12.99 -3.09 12.20
C ARG A 42 12.82 -2.58 10.78
N LEU A 43 12.97 -1.27 10.58
CA LEU A 43 13.11 -0.70 9.24
C LEU A 43 14.40 -1.22 8.61
N LYS A 44 14.30 -1.73 7.39
CA LYS A 44 15.43 -2.30 6.63
C LYS A 44 15.81 -1.43 5.45
N ALA A 45 14.83 -0.81 4.81
CA ALA A 45 15.04 0.09 3.70
C ALA A 45 13.83 1.00 3.53
N GLN A 46 14.03 2.15 2.90
CA GLN A 46 12.97 3.08 2.52
C GLN A 46 13.29 3.72 1.17
N LEU A 47 12.24 4.10 0.45
CA LEU A 47 12.31 4.80 -0.82
C LEU A 47 11.14 5.77 -0.92
N ASN A 48 11.42 7.04 -1.21
CA ASN A 48 10.41 8.00 -1.61
C ASN A 48 10.43 8.13 -3.14
N THR A 49 9.28 7.91 -3.79
CA THR A 49 9.10 8.08 -5.24
C THR A 49 8.19 9.26 -5.51
N LYS A 50 8.67 10.25 -6.25
CA LYS A 50 7.86 11.41 -6.63
C LYS A 50 6.77 11.01 -7.63
N PHE A 51 5.58 11.60 -7.47
CA PHE A 51 4.55 11.50 -8.49
C PHE A 51 4.98 12.22 -9.78
N PRO A 52 4.70 11.66 -10.96
CA PRO A 52 4.75 12.42 -12.20
C PRO A 52 3.86 13.65 -12.11
N SER A 53 4.35 14.81 -12.55
CA SER A 53 3.65 16.11 -12.39
C SER A 53 2.22 16.07 -12.91
N LYS A 54 1.99 15.48 -14.09
CA LYS A 54 0.65 15.31 -14.67
C LYS A 54 -0.29 14.50 -13.78
N MET A 55 0.20 13.40 -13.20
CA MET A 55 -0.59 12.57 -12.29
C MET A 55 -0.88 13.32 -10.98
N ARG A 56 0.14 13.97 -10.40
CA ARG A 56 0.00 14.78 -9.19
C ARG A 56 -1.10 15.83 -9.35
N ASN A 57 -1.07 16.58 -10.45
CA ASN A 57 -2.07 17.63 -10.71
C ASN A 57 -3.49 17.05 -10.81
N ARG A 58 -3.67 15.92 -11.51
CA ARG A 58 -4.96 15.23 -11.57
C ARG A 58 -5.43 14.84 -10.16
N LEU A 59 -4.58 14.21 -9.36
CA LEU A 59 -4.94 13.79 -8.01
C LEU A 59 -5.31 14.99 -7.11
N ILE A 60 -4.58 16.11 -7.18
CA ILE A 60 -4.89 17.33 -6.42
C ILE A 60 -6.28 17.85 -6.78
N ASN A 61 -6.57 17.98 -8.07
CA ASN A 61 -7.86 18.50 -8.56
C ASN A 61 -9.04 17.65 -8.06
N ILE A 62 -8.84 16.34 -8.00
CA ILE A 62 -9.85 15.39 -7.51
C ILE A 62 -10.03 15.52 -6.00
N SER A 63 -8.94 15.52 -5.24
CA SER A 63 -8.97 15.56 -3.77
C SER A 63 -9.60 16.84 -3.20
N ARG A 64 -9.46 17.97 -3.91
CA ARG A 64 -10.04 19.25 -3.48
C ARG A 64 -11.52 19.39 -3.81
N ASN A 65 -12.15 18.39 -4.42
CA ASN A 65 -13.52 18.47 -4.95
C ASN A 65 -13.75 19.66 -5.89
N GLU A 66 -12.68 20.19 -6.50
CA GLU A 66 -12.76 21.33 -7.42
C GLU A 66 -13.40 20.92 -8.76
N GLN A 67 -13.48 19.61 -9.06
CA GLN A 67 -14.06 19.08 -10.28
C GLN A 67 -14.86 17.78 -10.06
N LYS A 68 -15.89 17.58 -10.90
CA LYS A 68 -16.56 16.27 -11.04
C LYS A 68 -15.58 15.28 -11.68
N VAL A 69 -15.33 14.17 -11.01
CA VAL A 69 -14.55 13.04 -11.58
C VAL A 69 -15.44 12.13 -12.40
N SER A 70 -15.00 11.81 -13.62
CA SER A 70 -15.60 10.73 -14.39
C SER A 70 -15.09 9.37 -13.92
N LEU A 71 -15.93 8.33 -13.98
CA LEU A 71 -15.50 6.96 -13.69
C LEU A 71 -14.33 6.50 -14.57
N LYS A 72 -14.32 6.94 -15.84
CA LYS A 72 -13.22 6.67 -16.78
C LYS A 72 -11.89 7.23 -16.28
N GLU A 73 -11.89 8.46 -15.76
CA GLU A 73 -10.70 9.06 -15.18
C GLU A 73 -10.25 8.33 -13.92
N LEU A 74 -11.20 7.96 -13.05
CA LEU A 74 -10.90 7.23 -11.82
C LEU A 74 -10.26 5.86 -12.11
N ILE A 75 -10.79 5.11 -13.07
CA ILE A 75 -10.22 3.82 -13.52
C ILE A 75 -8.82 4.01 -14.10
N SER A 76 -8.61 5.06 -14.90
CA SER A 76 -7.29 5.40 -15.46
C SER A 76 -6.28 5.71 -14.34
N LEU A 77 -6.64 6.54 -13.37
CA LEU A 77 -5.77 6.86 -12.25
C LEU A 77 -5.50 5.65 -11.34
N ASP A 78 -6.51 4.83 -11.08
CA ASP A 78 -6.36 3.59 -10.30
C ASP A 78 -5.31 2.66 -10.93
N HIS A 79 -5.37 2.48 -12.25
CA HIS A 79 -4.40 1.68 -13.00
C HIS A 79 -2.99 2.31 -13.01
N GLU A 80 -2.90 3.61 -13.31
CA GLU A 80 -1.63 4.34 -13.35
C GLU A 80 -0.92 4.32 -12.00
N LEU A 81 -1.67 4.54 -10.91
CA LEU A 81 -1.16 4.46 -9.55
C LEU A 81 -0.71 3.06 -9.18
N GLY A 82 -1.53 2.03 -9.47
CA GLY A 82 -1.12 0.64 -9.25
C GLY A 82 0.20 0.31 -9.95
N THR A 83 0.39 0.82 -11.17
CA THR A 83 1.65 0.67 -11.91
C THR A 83 2.80 1.41 -11.24
N LEU A 84 2.60 2.67 -10.81
CA LEU A 84 3.64 3.46 -10.15
C LEU A 84 4.03 2.88 -8.79
N TYR A 85 3.07 2.42 -7.98
CA TYR A 85 3.34 1.71 -6.72
C TYR A 85 4.16 0.45 -6.97
N SER A 86 3.82 -0.33 -8.01
CA SER A 86 4.59 -1.52 -8.39
C SER A 86 6.05 -1.19 -8.73
N GLN A 87 6.27 -0.08 -9.44
CA GLN A 87 7.61 0.40 -9.76
C GLN A 87 8.38 0.80 -8.50
N SER A 88 7.76 1.50 -7.56
CA SER A 88 8.38 1.86 -6.28
C SER A 88 8.76 0.62 -5.46
N VAL A 89 7.88 -0.39 -5.40
CA VAL A 89 8.15 -1.67 -4.72
C VAL A 89 9.32 -2.40 -5.38
N ASN A 90 9.29 -2.59 -6.70
CA ASN A 90 10.35 -3.28 -7.42
C ASN A 90 11.69 -2.53 -7.34
N LYS A 91 11.67 -1.19 -7.34
CA LYS A 91 12.86 -0.35 -7.17
C LYS A 91 13.45 -0.48 -5.76
N LEU A 92 12.62 -0.49 -4.72
CA LEU A 92 13.06 -0.74 -3.34
C LEU A 92 13.73 -2.12 -3.21
N ILE A 93 13.12 -3.15 -3.79
CA ILE A 93 13.65 -4.53 -3.81
C ILE A 93 14.99 -4.59 -4.55
N GLY A 94 15.05 -4.02 -5.77
CA GLY A 94 16.24 -4.03 -6.62
C GLY A 94 17.43 -3.29 -5.99
N ASN A 95 17.21 -2.07 -5.52
CA ASN A 95 18.25 -1.24 -4.89
C ASN A 95 18.89 -1.91 -3.67
N ASN A 96 18.12 -2.73 -2.94
CA ASN A 96 18.57 -3.40 -1.72
C ASN A 96 18.86 -4.88 -1.93
N LYS A 97 18.83 -5.39 -3.18
CA LYS A 97 19.08 -6.78 -3.55
C LYS A 97 18.27 -7.79 -2.70
N ILE A 98 17.01 -7.46 -2.41
CA ILE A 98 16.17 -8.23 -1.50
C ILE A 98 15.60 -9.45 -2.23
N PRO A 99 15.82 -10.69 -1.75
CA PRO A 99 15.18 -11.85 -2.34
C PRO A 99 13.66 -11.82 -2.09
N LYS A 100 12.84 -11.80 -3.15
CA LYS A 100 11.36 -11.82 -3.05
C LYS A 100 10.84 -12.96 -2.17
N LYS A 101 11.53 -14.11 -2.17
CA LYS A 101 11.20 -15.26 -1.31
C LYS A 101 11.22 -14.99 0.19
N ARG A 102 11.80 -13.88 0.65
CA ARG A 102 11.80 -13.45 2.07
C ARG A 102 10.64 -12.52 2.43
N ILE A 103 9.96 -11.98 1.41
CA ILE A 103 8.86 -11.04 1.57
C ILE A 103 7.58 -11.85 1.76
N VAL A 104 6.85 -11.55 2.83
CA VAL A 104 5.55 -12.15 3.16
C VAL A 104 4.47 -11.49 2.32
N ALA A 105 4.36 -10.16 2.39
CA ALA A 105 3.35 -9.39 1.68
C ALA A 105 3.75 -7.92 1.53
N THR A 106 3.06 -7.24 0.61
CA THR A 106 3.00 -5.79 0.45
C THR A 106 1.69 -5.27 1.04
N GLY A 107 1.75 -4.41 2.04
CA GLY A 107 0.60 -3.63 2.51
C GLY A 107 0.50 -2.32 1.72
N LEU A 108 -0.58 -2.18 0.96
CA LEU A 108 -0.85 -1.03 0.10
C LEU A 108 -1.99 -0.18 0.68
N HIS A 109 -1.66 1.01 1.19
CA HIS A 109 -2.69 1.97 1.60
C HIS A 109 -3.40 2.57 0.38
N GLY A 110 -2.65 2.86 -0.70
CA GLY A 110 -3.15 3.58 -1.87
C GLY A 110 -3.27 5.08 -1.63
N GLN A 111 -3.88 5.79 -2.57
CA GLN A 111 -4.14 7.23 -2.49
C GLN A 111 -5.60 7.46 -2.10
N THR A 112 -5.84 8.13 -0.98
CA THR A 112 -7.20 8.52 -0.59
C THR A 112 -7.73 9.57 -1.55
N ILE A 113 -8.92 9.31 -2.09
CA ILE A 113 -9.71 10.22 -2.93
C ILE A 113 -10.85 10.83 -2.13
N HIS A 114 -11.57 10.00 -1.38
CA HIS A 114 -12.69 10.45 -0.55
C HIS A 114 -12.74 9.64 0.72
N HIS A 115 -13.16 10.26 1.81
CA HIS A 115 -13.43 9.59 3.07
C HIS A 115 -14.58 10.28 3.77
N GLN A 116 -15.54 9.49 4.25
CA GLN A 116 -16.69 10.00 4.98
C GLN A 116 -17.10 9.06 6.11
N THR A 117 -17.50 9.66 7.21
CA THR A 117 -18.03 8.99 8.40
C THR A 117 -19.42 9.56 8.65
N LYS A 118 -20.44 8.92 8.07
CA LYS A 118 -21.86 9.32 8.20
C LYS A 118 -22.65 8.12 8.70
N LYS A 119 -23.62 8.36 9.61
CA LYS A 119 -24.36 7.32 10.34
C LYS A 119 -24.87 6.16 9.46
N ASN A 120 -25.26 6.42 8.21
CA ASN A 120 -25.80 5.42 7.29
C ASN A 120 -24.99 5.26 5.99
N SER A 121 -23.80 5.88 5.89
CA SER A 121 -23.01 5.88 4.64
C SER A 121 -21.50 6.08 4.88
N SER A 122 -20.95 5.50 5.95
CA SER A 122 -19.51 5.49 6.17
C SER A 122 -18.78 4.72 5.08
N GLY A 123 -17.67 5.28 4.60
CA GLY A 123 -16.88 4.67 3.55
C GLY A 123 -15.60 5.45 3.25
N SER A 124 -14.66 4.78 2.60
CA SER A 124 -13.42 5.39 2.16
C SER A 124 -13.08 4.89 0.76
N LEU A 125 -12.64 5.78 -0.12
CA LEU A 125 -12.14 5.43 -1.45
C LEU A 125 -10.65 5.68 -1.49
N GLN A 126 -9.88 4.60 -1.58
CA GLN A 126 -8.46 4.62 -1.91
C GLN A 126 -8.30 4.04 -3.32
N ILE A 127 -7.55 4.72 -4.17
CA ILE A 127 -7.20 4.22 -5.51
C ILE A 127 -5.72 3.84 -5.58
N GLY A 128 -5.39 3.03 -6.58
CA GLY A 128 -4.11 2.36 -6.71
C GLY A 128 -4.33 0.86 -6.75
N ASN A 129 -4.53 0.33 -7.95
CA ASN A 129 -5.04 -1.03 -8.14
C ASN A 129 -4.13 -2.08 -7.47
N PRO A 130 -4.60 -2.80 -6.44
CA PRO A 130 -3.79 -3.77 -5.72
C PRO A 130 -3.47 -5.02 -6.55
N PHE A 131 -4.32 -5.36 -7.53
CA PHE A 131 -4.08 -6.50 -8.42
C PHE A 131 -2.93 -6.21 -9.38
N ILE A 132 -2.82 -4.97 -9.87
CA ILE A 132 -1.65 -4.55 -10.65
C ILE A 132 -0.38 -4.64 -9.82
N VAL A 133 -0.43 -4.21 -8.55
CA VAL A 133 0.71 -4.33 -7.63
C VAL A 133 1.09 -5.78 -7.42
N ALA A 134 0.12 -6.64 -7.13
CA ALA A 134 0.37 -8.07 -6.96
C ALA A 134 1.01 -8.69 -8.22
N GLU A 135 0.43 -8.42 -9.40
CA GLU A 135 0.89 -8.98 -10.67
C GLU A 135 2.30 -8.47 -11.05
N LYS A 136 2.52 -7.16 -11.02
CA LYS A 136 3.82 -6.59 -11.43
C LYS A 136 4.94 -6.83 -10.43
N THR A 137 4.62 -7.07 -9.16
CA THR A 137 5.62 -7.36 -8.12
C THR A 137 5.79 -8.85 -7.88
N GLN A 138 4.83 -9.69 -8.29
CA GLN A 138 4.77 -11.12 -7.96
C GLN A 138 4.83 -11.36 -6.45
N LEU A 139 4.12 -10.52 -5.69
CA LEU A 139 4.01 -10.57 -4.23
C LEU A 139 2.53 -10.51 -3.83
N ILE A 140 2.21 -11.16 -2.72
CA ILE A 140 0.89 -10.98 -2.08
C ILE A 140 0.72 -9.51 -1.74
N THR A 141 -0.41 -8.92 -2.13
CA THR A 141 -0.74 -7.52 -1.83
C THR A 141 -2.01 -7.46 -0.99
N ILE A 142 -1.89 -6.87 0.20
CA ILE A 142 -2.98 -6.61 1.13
C ILE A 142 -3.31 -5.12 1.03
N SER A 143 -4.59 -4.77 0.92
CA SER A 143 -5.01 -3.37 0.74
C SER A 143 -6.37 -3.12 1.40
N ASN A 144 -6.91 -1.92 1.21
CA ASN A 144 -8.26 -1.53 1.66
C ASN A 144 -8.46 -1.51 3.19
N PHE A 145 -7.40 -1.14 3.92
CA PHE A 145 -7.38 -1.14 5.39
C PHE A 145 -8.47 -0.26 6.04
N ARG A 146 -8.80 0.88 5.43
CA ARG A 146 -9.81 1.80 6.00
C ARG A 146 -11.20 1.21 5.96
N ASN A 147 -11.59 0.58 4.85
CA ASN A 147 -12.90 -0.06 4.77
C ASN A 147 -12.97 -1.33 5.63
N ALA A 148 -11.85 -2.04 5.84
CA ALA A 148 -11.81 -3.13 6.80
C ALA A 148 -12.10 -2.66 8.24
N ASP A 149 -11.53 -1.52 8.65
CA ASP A 149 -11.83 -0.89 9.95
C ASP A 149 -13.29 -0.41 10.03
N ILE A 150 -13.79 0.27 9.00
CA ILE A 150 -15.20 0.73 8.93
C ILE A 150 -16.17 -0.46 9.02
N ALA A 151 -15.89 -1.55 8.31
CA ALA A 151 -16.70 -2.77 8.37
C ALA A 151 -16.68 -3.42 9.76
N SER A 152 -15.63 -3.17 10.55
CA SER A 152 -15.49 -3.63 11.94
C SER A 152 -16.11 -2.65 12.96
N GLY A 153 -16.83 -1.61 12.50
CA GLY A 153 -17.45 -0.59 13.35
C GLY A 153 -16.56 0.61 13.68
N GLY A 154 -15.34 0.66 13.14
CA GLY A 154 -14.43 1.79 13.27
C GLY A 154 -14.75 2.96 12.36
N GLN A 155 -13.89 3.98 12.38
CA GLN A 155 -14.05 5.19 11.57
C GLN A 155 -13.24 5.14 10.27
N GLY A 156 -12.35 4.16 10.07
CA GLY A 156 -11.42 4.09 8.95
C GLY A 156 -10.20 5.01 9.09
N ALA A 157 -10.11 5.77 10.18
CA ALA A 157 -9.02 6.69 10.50
C ALA A 157 -9.08 7.15 11.97
N PRO A 158 -7.94 7.53 12.59
CA PRO A 158 -6.59 7.17 12.19
C PRO A 158 -6.31 5.68 12.51
N LEU A 159 -5.62 4.96 11.62
CA LEU A 159 -5.26 3.56 11.83
C LEU A 159 -3.91 3.38 12.55
N ALA A 160 -3.09 4.43 12.57
CA ALA A 160 -1.77 4.43 13.21
C ALA A 160 -1.79 4.16 14.73
N PRO A 161 -2.78 4.60 15.53
CA PRO A 161 -2.81 4.32 16.97
C PRO A 161 -2.79 2.84 17.34
N ILE A 162 -3.38 1.96 16.52
CA ILE A 162 -3.32 0.50 16.76
C ILE A 162 -1.86 0.04 16.70
N PHE A 163 -1.10 0.52 15.70
CA PHE A 163 0.32 0.26 15.58
C PHE A 163 1.13 0.92 16.71
N HIS A 164 0.83 2.18 17.06
CA HIS A 164 1.51 2.90 18.14
C HIS A 164 1.32 2.23 19.49
N SER A 165 0.12 1.74 19.82
CA SER A 165 -0.12 1.00 21.06
C SER A 165 0.74 -0.26 21.14
N ARG A 166 0.97 -0.93 20.01
CA ARG A 166 1.82 -2.13 19.95
C ARG A 166 3.32 -1.82 19.95
N PHE A 167 3.73 -0.65 19.45
CA PHE A 167 5.14 -0.25 19.32
C PHE A 167 5.67 0.58 20.47
N PHE A 168 4.83 1.44 21.04
CA PHE A 168 5.17 2.47 22.02
C PHE A 168 4.30 2.39 23.28
N GLY A 169 3.29 1.51 23.30
CA GLY A 169 2.52 1.23 24.52
C GLY A 169 3.35 0.39 25.46
N SER A 170 3.90 1.06 26.47
CA SER A 170 4.51 0.48 27.67
C SER A 170 3.48 -0.26 28.51
#